data_AF-A0A1G1CJF5-F1
#
_entry.id   AF-A0A1G1CJF5-F1
#
_cell.length_a   1.000
_cell.length_b   1.000
_cell.length_c   1.000
_cell.angle_alpha   90.00
_cell.angle_beta   90.00
_cell.angle_gamma   90.00
#
_symmetry.space_group_name_H-M   'P 1'
#
loop_
_entity.id
_entity.type
_entity.pdbx_description
1 polymer ?
#
loop_
_entity_poly.entity_id
_entity_poly.type
_entity_poly.pdbx_seq_one_letter_code
_entity_poly.pdbx_strand_id
1 'polypeptide(L)'
;MNLIFKLTKDLILLVITLALVAVAVIGVRLPYRSVFTAVGPYQLEAFPTGLAFFHYGRGETPFYNISPLNDYLVDSDGNRLAHLSKEDYDAKNFTAKFQPEKPWGIVDTAKAFFGQLTPWFKVETDDLTVSYQTTRFGNEVIITKTINFKKPQVVSAVESTTASALTIWYNSGDIVFDSQTGQAFMPVSEELVNQINKTYGFTVIPASEIVSEPLTNSGSVTIINPKLPGFLTIQAGFNQEVLINQQYHLVEVITPVVGRLGRLTSTITITSNQKRTILK
;
A
#
# COMPACT_ATOMS: atom_id res chain seq x y z
N MET A 1 32.31 46.69 -26.18
CA MET A 1 32.07 45.22 -26.07
C MET A 1 31.71 44.74 -24.65
N ASN A 2 32.13 45.43 -23.57
CA ASN A 2 31.82 45.01 -22.18
C ASN A 2 30.40 45.34 -21.68
N LEU A 3 29.74 46.38 -22.20
CA LEU A 3 28.43 46.81 -21.69
C LEU A 3 27.30 45.86 -22.10
N ILE A 4 27.29 45.42 -23.36
CA ILE A 4 26.31 44.46 -23.89
C ILE A 4 26.43 43.12 -23.15
N PHE A 5 27.65 42.61 -22.97
CA PHE A 5 27.91 41.34 -22.28
C PHE A 5 27.50 41.37 -20.79
N LYS A 6 27.62 42.54 -20.14
CA LYS A 6 27.19 42.75 -18.75
C LYS A 6 25.66 42.82 -18.65
N LEU A 7 25.02 43.52 -19.59
CA LEU A 7 23.56 43.58 -19.71
C LEU A 7 22.95 42.19 -19.96
N THR A 8 23.58 41.34 -20.78
CA THR A 8 23.10 39.97 -21.01
C THR A 8 23.22 39.11 -19.75
N LYS A 9 24.30 39.24 -18.98
CA LYS A 9 24.50 38.50 -17.72
C LYS A 9 23.51 38.94 -16.64
N ASP A 10 23.31 40.25 -16.50
CA ASP A 10 22.38 40.82 -15.52
C ASP A 10 20.92 40.46 -15.86
N LEU A 11 20.58 40.43 -17.16
CA LEU A 11 19.26 39.98 -17.63
C LEU A 11 19.05 38.48 -17.40
N ILE A 12 20.04 37.63 -17.68
CA ILE A 12 19.97 36.19 -17.41
C ILE A 12 19.81 35.96 -15.89
N LEU A 13 20.58 36.67 -15.07
CA LEU A 13 20.48 36.56 -13.61
C LEU A 13 19.11 37.02 -13.10
N LEU A 14 18.56 38.10 -13.65
CA LEU A 14 17.22 38.59 -13.33
C LEU A 14 16.15 37.56 -13.70
N VAL A 15 16.23 36.96 -14.90
CA VAL A 15 15.28 35.93 -15.36
C VAL A 15 15.35 34.69 -14.48
N ILE A 16 16.55 34.23 -14.12
CA ILE A 16 16.73 33.10 -13.19
C ILE A 16 16.15 33.45 -11.82
N THR A 17 16.41 34.65 -11.32
CA THR A 17 15.90 35.10 -10.01
C THR A 17 14.38 35.19 -10.02
N LEU A 18 13.78 35.76 -11.06
CA LEU A 18 12.32 35.83 -11.23
C LEU A 18 11.70 34.44 -11.36
N ALA A 19 12.35 33.51 -12.08
CA ALA A 19 11.91 32.12 -12.18
C ALA A 19 11.95 31.43 -10.81
N LEU A 20 13.02 31.61 -10.03
CA LEU A 20 13.14 31.06 -8.68
C LEU A 20 12.11 31.65 -7.72
N VAL A 21 11.86 32.97 -7.77
CA VAL A 21 10.83 33.64 -6.97
C VAL A 21 9.43 33.18 -7.38
N ALA A 22 9.15 33.05 -8.68
CA ALA A 22 7.88 32.53 -9.17
C ALA A 22 7.67 31.09 -8.71
N VAL A 23 8.69 30.23 -8.82
CA VAL A 23 8.65 28.85 -8.31
C VAL A 23 8.44 28.81 -6.80
N ALA A 24 9.07 29.70 -6.04
CA ALA A 24 8.87 29.79 -4.59
C ALA A 24 7.45 30.26 -4.23
N VAL A 25 6.93 31.31 -4.88
CA VAL A 25 5.58 31.85 -4.64
C VAL A 25 4.51 30.84 -5.05
N ILE A 26 4.69 30.19 -6.21
CA ILE A 26 3.79 29.14 -6.70
C ILE A 26 3.89 27.91 -5.79
N GLY A 27 5.09 27.48 -5.39
CA GLY A 27 5.30 26.36 -4.48
C GLY A 27 4.73 26.58 -3.07
N VAL A 28 4.66 27.83 -2.60
CA VAL A 28 4.01 28.19 -1.33
C VAL A 28 2.48 28.27 -1.47
N ARG A 29 1.97 28.70 -2.63
CA ARG A 29 0.53 28.91 -2.86
C ARG A 29 -0.21 27.71 -3.43
N LEU A 30 0.46 26.78 -4.10
CA LEU A 30 -0.19 25.56 -4.56
C LEU A 30 -0.49 24.68 -3.34
N PRO A 31 -1.76 24.28 -3.13
CA PRO A 31 -2.07 23.30 -2.11
C PRO A 31 -1.26 22.04 -2.41
N TYR A 32 -0.63 21.49 -1.37
CA TYR A 32 0.13 20.26 -1.48
C TYR A 32 -0.78 19.18 -2.05
N ARG A 33 -0.55 18.77 -3.30
CA ARG A 33 -1.24 17.58 -3.83
C ARG A 33 -0.52 16.38 -3.25
N SER A 34 -1.28 15.48 -2.65
CA SER A 34 -0.79 14.16 -2.27
C SER A 34 -0.08 13.52 -3.46
N VAL A 35 1.06 12.88 -3.20
CA VAL A 35 1.74 12.08 -4.22
C VAL A 35 0.81 10.90 -4.50
N PHE A 36 0.23 10.87 -5.69
CA PHE A 36 -0.53 9.73 -6.18
C PHE A 36 0.16 9.12 -7.39
N THR A 37 -0.04 7.84 -7.61
CA THR A 37 0.57 7.11 -8.72
C THR A 37 -0.46 6.15 -9.30
N ALA A 38 -0.73 6.25 -10.61
CA ALA A 38 -1.76 5.46 -11.26
C ALA A 38 -1.31 4.02 -11.56
N VAL A 39 -1.66 3.02 -10.77
CA VAL A 39 -1.24 1.62 -10.95
C VAL A 39 -2.31 0.86 -11.74
N GLY A 40 -2.10 0.63 -13.03
CA GLY A 40 -3.11 0.04 -13.92
C GLY A 40 -4.42 0.84 -13.88
N PRO A 41 -5.59 0.20 -13.69
CA PRO A 41 -6.86 0.91 -13.54
C PRO A 41 -7.06 1.60 -12.18
N TYR A 42 -6.17 1.40 -11.21
CA TYR A 42 -6.26 1.97 -9.87
C TYR A 42 -5.27 3.11 -9.66
N GLN A 43 -5.37 3.77 -8.52
CA GLN A 43 -4.42 4.74 -8.02
C GLN A 43 -3.93 4.32 -6.65
N LEU A 44 -2.65 4.56 -6.39
CA LEU A 44 -2.05 4.45 -5.09
C LEU A 44 -1.80 5.86 -4.55
N GLU A 45 -2.19 6.11 -3.31
CA GLU A 45 -1.96 7.37 -2.60
C GLU A 45 -1.71 7.11 -1.11
N ALA A 46 -1.00 8.04 -0.46
CA ALA A 46 -0.81 8.02 0.98
C ALA A 46 -1.84 8.92 1.68
N PHE A 47 -2.49 8.35 2.70
CA PHE A 47 -3.49 8.97 3.57
C PHE A 47 -2.94 9.08 5.00
N PRO A 48 -3.57 9.87 5.90
CA PRO A 48 -3.12 9.97 7.29
C PRO A 48 -3.06 8.64 8.05
N THR A 49 -3.78 7.62 7.56
CA THR A 49 -3.87 6.29 8.17
C THR A 49 -3.03 5.22 7.47
N GLY A 50 -2.38 5.50 6.34
CA GLY A 50 -1.64 4.48 5.60
C GLY A 50 -1.55 4.74 4.09
N LEU A 51 -1.37 3.67 3.33
CA LEU A 51 -1.42 3.68 1.87
C LEU A 51 -2.74 3.06 1.41
N ALA A 52 -3.34 3.55 0.32
CA ALA A 52 -4.53 2.89 -0.22
C ALA A 52 -4.52 2.83 -1.75
N PHE A 53 -5.02 1.70 -2.26
CA PHE A 53 -5.44 1.59 -3.66
C PHE A 53 -6.90 1.98 -3.79
N PHE A 54 -7.24 2.77 -4.81
CA PHE A 54 -8.61 3.18 -5.09
C PHE A 54 -8.80 3.54 -6.56
N HIS A 55 -10.03 3.73 -7.01
CA HIS A 55 -10.34 4.11 -8.39
C HIS A 55 -11.30 5.28 -8.45
N TYR A 56 -10.92 6.43 -9.02
CA TYR A 56 -11.81 7.60 -9.07
C TYR A 56 -13.18 7.28 -9.72
N GLY A 57 -14.27 7.44 -8.95
CA GLY A 57 -15.64 7.31 -9.42
C GLY A 57 -16.61 8.19 -8.64
N ARG A 58 -17.81 8.44 -9.19
CA ARG A 58 -18.89 9.14 -8.47
C ARG A 58 -19.55 8.17 -7.47
N GLY A 59 -19.31 8.36 -6.17
CA GLY A 59 -19.87 7.56 -5.07
C GLY A 59 -18.85 7.24 -3.97
N GLU A 60 -19.23 6.44 -2.97
CA GLU A 60 -18.29 5.80 -2.03
C GLU A 60 -17.40 4.84 -2.82
N THR A 61 -16.24 5.35 -3.22
CA THR A 61 -15.27 4.56 -3.97
C THR A 61 -14.66 3.53 -3.03
N PRO A 62 -14.63 2.23 -3.36
CA PRO A 62 -13.93 1.24 -2.55
C PRO A 62 -12.44 1.58 -2.42
N PHE A 63 -11.91 1.48 -1.20
CA PHE A 63 -10.50 1.67 -0.89
C PHE A 63 -9.90 0.36 -0.36
N TYR A 64 -8.70 0.02 -0.80
CA TYR A 64 -7.92 -1.10 -0.29
C TYR A 64 -6.77 -0.56 0.54
N ASN A 65 -6.98 -0.47 1.85
CA ASN A 65 -6.08 0.22 2.77
C ASN A 65 -5.01 -0.73 3.32
N ILE A 66 -3.77 -0.24 3.33
CA ILE A 66 -2.59 -0.84 3.95
C ILE A 66 -2.16 0.10 5.06
N SER A 67 -2.36 -0.33 6.31
CA SER A 67 -2.29 0.56 7.45
C SER A 67 -1.57 -0.06 8.64
N PRO A 68 -0.68 0.69 9.31
CA PRO A 68 -0.08 0.23 10.55
C PRO A 68 -1.08 0.12 11.71
N LEU A 69 -2.30 0.65 11.53
CA LEU A 69 -3.38 0.54 12.51
C LEU A 69 -3.98 -0.87 12.57
N ASN A 70 -3.96 -1.58 11.44
CA ASN A 70 -4.48 -2.94 11.33
C ASN A 70 -3.36 -4.00 11.39
N ASP A 71 -2.12 -3.58 11.17
CA ASP A 71 -0.95 -4.43 11.24
C ASP A 71 -0.60 -4.79 12.69
N TYR A 72 -0.11 -6.01 12.89
CA TYR A 72 0.20 -6.54 14.20
C TYR A 72 1.45 -7.42 14.20
N LEU A 73 2.05 -7.59 15.38
CA LEU A 73 2.98 -8.66 15.70
C LEU A 73 2.20 -9.78 16.38
N VAL A 74 2.64 -11.00 16.19
CA VAL A 74 2.25 -12.13 17.03
C VAL A 74 3.41 -12.38 17.98
N ASP A 75 3.15 -12.44 19.29
CA ASP A 75 4.19 -12.77 20.27
C ASP A 75 4.42 -14.29 20.38
N SER A 76 5.32 -14.71 21.27
CA SER A 76 5.60 -16.14 21.49
C SER A 76 4.40 -16.92 22.02
N ASP A 77 3.49 -16.25 22.71
CA ASP A 77 2.30 -16.85 23.32
C ASP A 77 1.11 -16.89 22.33
N GLY A 78 1.31 -16.37 21.11
CA GLY A 78 0.28 -16.31 20.06
C GLY A 78 -0.64 -15.08 20.15
N ASN A 79 -0.36 -14.11 21.02
CA ASN A 79 -1.17 -12.91 21.13
C ASN A 79 -0.86 -11.93 20.00
N ARG A 80 -1.92 -11.34 19.43
CA ARG A 80 -1.81 -10.27 18.43
C ARG A 80 -1.62 -8.92 19.10
N LEU A 81 -0.51 -8.27 18.82
CA LEU A 81 -0.11 -6.95 19.33
C LEU A 81 -0.08 -5.95 18.17
N ALA A 82 -1.04 -5.02 18.14
CA ALA A 82 -1.08 -3.98 17.11
C ALA A 82 0.21 -3.11 17.16
N HIS A 83 0.70 -2.68 16.00
CA HIS A 83 1.86 -1.78 15.96
C HIS A 83 1.55 -0.38 16.50
N LEU A 84 0.32 0.06 16.34
CA LEU A 84 -0.24 1.24 16.99
C LEU A 84 -1.45 0.79 17.80
N SER A 85 -1.41 0.95 19.12
CA SER A 85 -2.56 0.63 19.94
C SER A 85 -3.71 1.60 19.67
N LYS A 86 -4.94 1.18 19.93
CA LYS A 86 -6.11 2.07 19.85
C LYS A 86 -5.95 3.27 20.78
N GLU A 87 -5.39 3.05 21.97
CA GLU A 87 -5.12 4.10 22.95
C GLU A 87 -4.16 5.14 22.40
N ASP A 88 -3.06 4.73 21.75
CA ASP A 88 -2.12 5.65 21.10
C ASP A 88 -2.78 6.41 19.95
N TYR A 89 -3.65 5.75 19.18
CA TYR A 89 -4.38 6.38 18.11
C TYR A 89 -5.35 7.46 18.63
N ASP A 90 -6.18 7.10 19.61
CA ASP A 90 -7.20 7.97 20.20
C ASP A 90 -6.56 9.16 20.94
N ALA A 91 -5.44 8.92 21.64
CA ALA A 91 -4.65 9.95 22.31
C ALA A 91 -3.76 10.77 21.36
N LYS A 92 -3.63 10.35 20.09
CA LYS A 92 -2.70 10.93 19.09
C LYS A 92 -1.24 10.89 19.54
N ASN A 93 -0.83 9.83 20.24
CA ASN A 93 0.54 9.57 20.67
C ASN A 93 1.39 8.96 19.54
N PHE A 94 1.28 9.53 18.34
CA PHE A 94 2.05 9.10 17.18
C PHE A 94 2.26 10.25 16.21
N THR A 95 3.33 10.16 15.41
CA THR A 95 3.59 11.09 14.31
C THR A 95 3.49 10.34 12.99
N ALA A 96 2.49 10.70 12.17
CA ALA A 96 2.37 10.22 10.79
C ALA A 96 3.06 11.17 9.82
N LYS A 97 3.93 10.62 8.97
CA LYS A 97 4.63 11.31 7.88
C LYS A 97 4.32 10.58 6.58
N PHE A 98 3.77 11.29 5.62
CA PHE A 98 3.36 10.76 4.32
C PHE A 98 3.45 11.80 3.20
N GLN A 99 3.98 12.97 3.55
CA GLN A 99 4.24 14.08 2.64
C GLN A 99 5.69 14.49 2.81
N PRO A 100 6.38 14.84 1.72
CA PRO A 100 7.71 15.42 1.83
C PRO A 100 7.73 16.74 2.61
N GLU A 101 8.82 16.98 3.33
CA GLU A 101 9.03 18.22 4.08
C GLU A 101 9.42 19.37 3.13
N LYS A 102 8.94 20.59 3.41
CA LYS A 102 9.38 21.80 2.67
C LYS A 102 10.87 22.06 2.97
N PRO A 103 11.70 22.46 1.99
CA PRO A 103 11.36 22.95 0.64
C PRO A 103 11.36 21.89 -0.47
N TRP A 104 11.59 20.61 -0.16
CA TRP A 104 11.75 19.55 -1.16
C TRP A 104 10.48 19.26 -1.98
N GLY A 105 9.32 19.72 -1.52
CA GLY A 105 8.03 19.56 -2.19
C GLY A 105 7.97 20.02 -3.65
N ILE A 106 8.78 20.99 -4.09
CA ILE A 106 8.84 21.40 -5.51
C ILE A 106 9.52 20.31 -6.36
N VAL A 107 10.66 19.79 -5.90
CA VAL A 107 11.39 18.71 -6.57
C VAL A 107 10.53 17.44 -6.58
N ASP A 108 9.82 17.17 -5.48
CA ASP A 108 8.95 16.01 -5.34
C ASP A 108 7.68 16.12 -6.18
N THR A 109 7.13 17.33 -6.37
CA THR A 109 6.05 17.57 -7.32
C THR A 109 6.51 17.29 -8.75
N ALA A 110 7.71 17.74 -9.13
CA ALA A 110 8.27 17.44 -10.45
C ALA A 110 8.51 15.94 -10.63
N LYS A 111 9.11 15.26 -9.64
CA LYS A 111 9.30 13.80 -9.69
C LYS A 111 7.97 13.04 -9.74
N ALA A 112 6.95 13.47 -8.98
CA ALA A 112 5.62 12.88 -9.02
C ALA A 112 4.98 13.05 -10.40
N PHE A 113 5.11 14.24 -11.01
CA PHE A 113 4.62 14.49 -12.37
C PHE A 113 5.29 13.57 -13.41
N PHE A 114 6.59 13.33 -13.29
CA PHE A 114 7.33 12.41 -14.15
C PHE A 114 7.20 10.93 -13.73
N GLY A 115 6.37 10.60 -12.74
CA GLY A 115 6.19 9.23 -12.25
C GLY A 115 7.43 8.63 -11.55
N GLN A 116 8.37 9.47 -11.13
CA GLN A 116 9.61 9.10 -10.46
C GLN A 116 9.48 9.10 -8.93
N LEU A 117 8.38 9.62 -8.39
CA LEU A 117 8.07 9.57 -6.97
C LEU A 117 6.81 8.75 -6.76
N THR A 118 6.94 7.75 -5.91
CA THR A 118 5.86 6.87 -5.49
C THR A 118 5.42 7.21 -4.05
N PRO A 119 4.16 6.94 -3.68
CA PRO A 119 3.65 7.27 -2.36
C PRO A 119 4.34 6.45 -1.27
N TRP A 120 4.62 7.04 -0.12
CA TRP A 120 5.20 6.35 1.03
C TRP A 120 4.47 6.79 2.29
N PHE A 121 4.54 5.96 3.32
CA PHE A 121 3.93 6.25 4.62
C PHE A 121 4.89 5.87 5.75
N LYS A 122 4.93 6.66 6.81
CA LYS A 122 5.72 6.39 8.01
C LYS A 122 4.93 6.81 9.24
N VAL A 123 4.92 5.95 10.25
CA VAL A 123 4.44 6.28 11.60
C VAL A 123 5.55 6.08 12.61
N GLU A 124 5.68 7.03 13.52
CA GLU A 124 6.63 7.00 14.63
C GLU A 124 5.83 7.04 15.95
N THR A 125 6.07 6.06 16.81
CA THR A 125 5.58 6.00 18.21
C THR A 125 6.76 6.03 19.16
N ASP A 126 6.54 6.03 20.48
CA ASP A 126 7.63 5.99 21.46
C ASP A 126 8.45 4.70 21.44
N ASP A 127 7.84 3.59 21.02
CA ASP A 127 8.48 2.27 21.04
C ASP A 127 9.00 1.82 19.67
N LEU A 128 8.40 2.29 18.58
CA LEU A 128 8.75 1.81 17.25
C LEU A 128 8.56 2.85 16.14
N THR A 129 9.05 2.50 14.97
CA THR A 129 8.82 3.23 13.72
C THR A 129 8.43 2.24 12.64
N VAL A 130 7.24 2.40 12.06
CA VAL A 130 6.79 1.62 10.90
C VAL A 130 6.86 2.50 9.66
N SER A 131 7.42 1.98 8.57
CA SER A 131 7.44 2.67 7.28
C SER A 131 7.07 1.74 6.14
N TYR A 132 6.29 2.25 5.19
CA TYR A 132 5.93 1.62 3.94
C TYR A 132 6.58 2.42 2.81
N GLN A 133 7.55 1.79 2.15
CA GLN A 133 8.17 2.33 0.96
C GLN A 133 7.61 1.61 -0.26
N THR A 134 7.41 2.33 -1.36
CA THR A 134 6.81 1.75 -2.55
C THR A 134 7.71 1.96 -3.76
N THR A 135 7.76 0.97 -4.63
CA THR A 135 8.46 1.04 -5.91
C THR A 135 7.51 0.55 -6.99
N ARG A 136 7.37 1.32 -8.07
CA ARG A 136 6.43 1.00 -9.14
C ARG A 136 7.14 0.47 -10.39
N PHE A 137 6.58 -0.58 -10.98
CA PHE A 137 6.94 -1.10 -12.30
C PHE A 137 5.67 -1.31 -13.14
N GLY A 138 5.35 -0.35 -14.03
CA GLY A 138 4.16 -0.47 -14.88
C GLY A 138 2.86 -0.58 -14.06
N ASN A 139 2.23 -1.75 -14.06
CA ASN A 139 0.99 -2.05 -13.33
C ASN A 139 1.22 -2.71 -11.96
N GLU A 140 2.48 -2.79 -11.55
CA GLU A 140 2.90 -3.43 -10.30
C GLU A 140 3.46 -2.39 -9.34
N VAL A 141 3.18 -2.57 -8.06
CA VAL A 141 3.84 -1.86 -6.97
C VAL A 141 4.37 -2.87 -5.97
N ILE A 142 5.67 -2.77 -5.69
CA ILE A 142 6.32 -3.45 -4.59
C ILE A 142 6.21 -2.55 -3.37
N ILE A 143 5.67 -3.07 -2.27
CA ILE A 143 5.54 -2.37 -0.99
C ILE A 143 6.43 -3.07 0.02
N THR A 144 7.41 -2.33 0.51
CA THR A 144 8.32 -2.79 1.56
C THR A 144 7.94 -2.13 2.87
N LYS A 145 7.40 -2.93 3.78
CA LYS A 145 7.15 -2.53 5.17
C LYS A 145 8.40 -2.80 5.99
N THR A 146 8.86 -1.79 6.73
CA THR A 146 9.95 -1.90 7.70
C THR A 146 9.45 -1.47 9.08
N ILE A 147 9.72 -2.29 10.09
CA ILE A 147 9.50 -1.95 11.51
C ILE A 147 10.88 -1.81 12.15
N ASN A 148 11.16 -0.66 12.74
CA ASN A 148 12.35 -0.43 13.56
C ASN A 148 11.92 -0.28 15.01
N PHE A 149 12.42 -1.14 15.89
CA PHE A 149 12.14 -1.07 17.32
C PHE A 149 13.16 -0.14 17.99
N LYS A 150 12.68 0.84 18.76
CA LYS A 150 13.56 1.79 19.47
C LYS A 150 14.26 1.14 20.65
N LYS A 151 13.67 0.09 21.23
CA LYS A 151 14.29 -0.81 22.21
C LYS A 151 14.27 -2.24 21.66
N PRO A 152 15.39 -2.99 21.73
CA PRO A 152 15.42 -4.36 21.22
C PRO A 152 14.39 -5.23 21.94
N GLN A 153 13.45 -5.79 21.17
CA GLN A 153 12.50 -6.77 21.69
C GLN A 153 13.16 -8.15 21.60
N VAL A 154 13.19 -8.89 22.71
CA VAL A 154 13.62 -10.29 22.71
C VAL A 154 12.40 -11.12 22.35
N VAL A 155 12.43 -11.73 21.18
CA VAL A 155 11.46 -12.76 20.82
C VAL A 155 12.08 -14.09 21.15
N SER A 156 11.37 -14.91 21.92
CA SER A 156 11.82 -16.27 22.23
C SER A 156 12.02 -17.03 20.92
N ALA A 157 13.18 -17.66 20.74
CA ALA A 157 13.47 -18.52 19.59
C ALA A 157 12.74 -19.87 19.67
N VAL A 158 11.93 -20.07 20.70
CA VAL A 158 11.24 -21.33 20.97
C VAL A 158 9.81 -21.20 20.45
N GLU A 159 9.62 -21.83 19.29
CA GLU A 159 8.36 -22.15 18.60
C GLU A 159 7.74 -21.07 17.71
N SER A 160 7.12 -21.59 16.66
CA SER A 160 6.74 -21.03 15.36
C SER A 160 5.71 -19.89 15.36
N THR A 161 5.47 -19.24 16.48
CA THR A 161 4.30 -18.36 16.67
C THR A 161 4.60 -16.89 16.43
N THR A 162 5.85 -16.44 16.58
CA THR A 162 6.14 -15.02 16.36
C THR A 162 6.20 -14.67 14.89
N ALA A 163 5.35 -13.72 14.51
CA ALA A 163 5.27 -13.23 13.14
C ALA A 163 4.94 -11.74 13.10
N SER A 164 5.17 -11.11 11.95
CA SER A 164 4.70 -9.77 11.63
C SER A 164 3.67 -9.86 10.51
N ALA A 165 2.48 -9.31 10.75
CA ALA A 165 1.42 -9.22 9.76
C ALA A 165 1.44 -7.86 9.05
N LEU A 166 1.40 -7.86 7.73
CA LEU A 166 0.97 -6.73 6.91
C LEU A 166 -0.44 -7.01 6.42
N THR A 167 -1.36 -6.10 6.67
CA THR A 167 -2.79 -6.29 6.39
C THR A 167 -3.26 -5.39 5.26
N ILE A 168 -4.11 -5.93 4.39
CA ILE A 168 -4.82 -5.19 3.34
C ILE A 168 -6.31 -5.41 3.57
N TRP A 169 -7.04 -4.31 3.80
CA TRP A 169 -8.49 -4.38 3.92
C TRP A 169 -9.16 -4.53 2.56
N TYR A 170 -10.19 -5.39 2.50
CA TYR A 170 -11.07 -5.55 1.35
C TYR A 170 -12.53 -5.30 1.76
N ASN A 171 -13.38 -5.03 0.77
CA ASN A 171 -14.76 -4.63 0.98
C ASN A 171 -15.67 -5.86 0.98
N SER A 172 -16.80 -5.81 1.69
CA SER A 172 -17.75 -6.94 1.79
C SER A 172 -18.37 -7.39 0.46
N GLY A 173 -18.33 -6.54 -0.58
CA GLY A 173 -18.76 -6.88 -1.94
C GLY A 173 -17.63 -7.36 -2.86
N ASP A 174 -16.41 -7.48 -2.34
CA ASP A 174 -15.27 -7.98 -3.09
C ASP A 174 -15.26 -9.50 -3.11
N ILE A 175 -14.80 -10.06 -4.22
CA ILE A 175 -14.60 -11.48 -4.40
C ILE A 175 -13.11 -11.75 -4.22
N VAL A 176 -12.79 -12.55 -3.22
CA VAL A 176 -11.41 -12.87 -2.84
C VAL A 176 -11.18 -14.34 -3.07
N PHE A 177 -10.13 -14.67 -3.83
CA PHE A 177 -9.79 -16.05 -4.17
C PHE A 177 -8.29 -16.23 -4.30
N ASP A 178 -7.83 -17.46 -4.12
CA ASP A 178 -6.46 -17.87 -4.35
C ASP A 178 -6.11 -17.74 -5.84
N SER A 179 -5.09 -16.95 -6.16
CA SER A 179 -4.76 -16.66 -7.57
C SER A 179 -4.21 -17.88 -8.33
N GLN A 180 -3.70 -18.90 -7.63
CA GLN A 180 -3.10 -20.10 -8.21
C GLN A 180 -4.14 -21.20 -8.41
N THR A 181 -4.94 -21.48 -7.39
CA THR A 181 -5.95 -22.57 -7.42
C THR A 181 -7.29 -22.09 -7.97
N GLY A 182 -7.56 -20.78 -7.92
CA GLY A 182 -8.86 -20.22 -8.25
C GLY A 182 -9.90 -20.38 -7.15
N GLN A 183 -9.56 -21.03 -6.03
CA GLN A 183 -10.49 -21.28 -4.93
C GLN A 183 -10.92 -19.98 -4.27
N ALA A 184 -12.20 -19.65 -4.39
CA ALA A 184 -12.80 -18.54 -3.67
C ALA A 184 -12.84 -18.86 -2.18
N PHE A 185 -12.61 -17.84 -1.36
CA PHE A 185 -12.63 -17.98 0.09
C PHE A 185 -14.05 -17.82 0.65
N MET A 186 -14.91 -17.13 -0.07
CA MET A 186 -16.32 -16.92 0.30
C MET A 186 -17.24 -17.59 -0.74
N PRO A 187 -18.49 -17.92 -0.36
CA PRO A 187 -19.49 -18.35 -1.32
C PRO A 187 -19.70 -17.30 -2.42
N VAL A 188 -19.64 -17.73 -3.68
CA VAL A 188 -19.87 -16.89 -4.87
C VAL A 188 -20.92 -17.57 -5.74
N SER A 189 -21.91 -16.81 -6.24
CA SER A 189 -22.92 -17.39 -7.13
C SER A 189 -22.31 -17.84 -8.46
N GLU A 190 -22.88 -18.90 -9.06
CA GLU A 190 -22.42 -19.43 -10.35
C GLU A 190 -22.47 -18.37 -11.46
N GLU A 191 -23.50 -17.51 -11.46
CA GLU A 191 -23.63 -16.40 -12.41
C GLU A 191 -22.42 -15.46 -12.33
N LEU A 192 -22.00 -15.11 -11.12
CA LEU A 192 -20.90 -14.19 -10.88
C LEU A 192 -19.55 -14.83 -11.18
N VAL A 193 -19.37 -16.12 -10.86
CA VAL A 193 -18.21 -16.92 -11.30
C VAL A 193 -18.11 -16.94 -12.81
N ASN A 194 -19.20 -17.23 -13.53
CA ASN A 194 -19.22 -17.25 -14.99
C ASN A 194 -18.89 -15.88 -15.59
N GLN A 195 -19.40 -14.80 -14.97
CA GLN A 195 -19.06 -13.44 -15.38
C GLN A 195 -17.56 -13.16 -15.18
N ILE A 196 -16.99 -13.49 -14.02
CA ILE A 196 -15.56 -13.29 -13.75
C ILE A 196 -14.70 -14.07 -14.74
N ASN A 197 -15.02 -15.35 -14.93
CA ASN A 197 -14.27 -16.22 -15.83
C ASN A 197 -14.28 -15.66 -17.26
N LYS A 198 -15.42 -15.16 -17.72
CA LYS A 198 -15.53 -14.52 -19.04
C LYS A 198 -14.79 -13.18 -19.11
N THR A 199 -14.93 -12.32 -18.10
CA THR A 199 -14.42 -10.93 -18.13
C THR A 199 -12.93 -10.83 -17.83
N TYR A 200 -12.40 -11.67 -16.95
CA TYR A 200 -11.01 -11.60 -16.48
C TYR A 200 -10.19 -12.81 -16.91
N GLY A 201 -10.83 -13.91 -17.30
CA GLY A 201 -10.18 -15.15 -17.72
C GLY A 201 -9.54 -15.92 -16.57
N PHE A 202 -10.05 -15.74 -15.35
CA PHE A 202 -9.79 -16.64 -14.23
C PHE A 202 -10.66 -17.88 -14.33
N THR A 203 -10.28 -18.93 -13.60
CA THR A 203 -11.17 -20.05 -13.29
C THR A 203 -11.46 -19.96 -11.81
N VAL A 204 -12.52 -19.27 -11.42
CA VAL A 204 -12.92 -19.18 -10.01
C VAL A 204 -13.72 -20.42 -9.62
N ILE A 205 -13.30 -21.09 -8.55
CA ILE A 205 -13.99 -22.23 -7.95
C ILE A 205 -14.73 -21.70 -6.71
N PRO A 206 -16.07 -21.73 -6.67
CA PRO A 206 -16.81 -21.22 -5.53
C PRO A 206 -16.49 -22.05 -4.27
N ALA A 207 -16.38 -21.38 -3.12
CA ALA A 207 -16.32 -22.07 -1.85
C ALA A 207 -17.70 -22.63 -1.50
N SER A 208 -17.75 -23.88 -1.02
CA SER A 208 -18.98 -24.51 -0.53
C SER A 208 -19.47 -23.90 0.78
N GLU A 209 -18.53 -23.43 1.61
CA GLU A 209 -18.78 -22.83 2.91
C GLU A 209 -17.80 -21.68 3.18
N ILE A 210 -18.11 -20.85 4.16
CA ILE A 210 -17.20 -19.84 4.68
C ILE A 210 -16.01 -20.56 5.32
N VAL A 211 -14.81 -20.36 4.75
CA VAL A 211 -13.59 -20.91 5.34
C VAL A 211 -13.26 -20.10 6.59
N SER A 212 -13.52 -20.68 7.76
CA SER A 212 -13.31 -20.02 9.06
C SER A 212 -11.84 -19.96 9.49
N GLU A 213 -11.00 -20.84 8.95
CA GLU A 213 -9.58 -20.89 9.31
C GLU A 213 -8.70 -20.10 8.33
N PRO A 214 -7.68 -19.39 8.83
CA PRO A 214 -6.72 -18.71 7.97
C PRO A 214 -5.97 -19.73 7.09
N LEU A 215 -6.13 -19.65 5.78
CA LEU A 215 -5.45 -20.56 4.84
C LEU A 215 -3.98 -20.22 4.72
N THR A 216 -3.10 -21.20 4.97
CA THR A 216 -1.69 -20.96 5.27
C THR A 216 -0.78 -20.73 4.07
N ASN A 217 -1.21 -20.96 2.81
CA ASN A 217 -0.23 -20.93 1.72
C ASN A 217 -0.77 -20.75 0.28
N SER A 218 -1.45 -19.63 -0.02
CA SER A 218 -1.75 -19.33 -1.43
C SER A 218 -0.57 -18.71 -2.19
N GLY A 219 0.38 -18.08 -1.48
CA GLY A 219 1.45 -17.25 -2.05
C GLY A 219 0.95 -15.98 -2.77
N SER A 220 -0.28 -15.99 -3.28
CA SER A 220 -0.96 -14.86 -3.89
C SER A 220 -2.48 -14.95 -3.76
N VAL A 221 -3.13 -13.80 -3.68
CA VAL A 221 -4.58 -13.63 -3.56
C VAL A 221 -5.03 -12.60 -4.59
N THR A 222 -6.14 -12.87 -5.26
CA THR A 222 -6.79 -11.92 -6.15
C THR A 222 -8.06 -11.37 -5.49
N ILE A 223 -8.22 -10.05 -5.55
CA ILE A 223 -9.41 -9.32 -5.12
C ILE A 223 -10.06 -8.70 -6.35
N ILE A 224 -11.34 -9.03 -6.57
CA ILE A 224 -12.17 -8.46 -7.64
C ILE A 224 -13.36 -7.75 -7.03
N ASN A 225 -13.49 -6.45 -7.30
CA ASN A 225 -14.76 -5.77 -7.15
C ASN A 225 -15.46 -5.68 -8.51
N PRO A 226 -16.63 -6.33 -8.70
CA PRO A 226 -17.32 -6.34 -9.99
C PRO A 226 -17.68 -4.93 -10.53
N LYS A 227 -17.87 -3.96 -9.63
CA LYS A 227 -18.20 -2.57 -9.94
C LYS A 227 -16.99 -1.74 -10.39
N LEU A 228 -15.77 -2.24 -10.20
CA LEU A 228 -14.54 -1.54 -10.55
C LEU A 228 -13.97 -2.01 -11.91
N PRO A 229 -13.15 -1.19 -12.60
CA PRO A 229 -12.65 -1.50 -13.94
C PRO A 229 -11.55 -2.57 -14.00
N GLY A 230 -11.11 -3.10 -12.87
CA GLY A 230 -10.02 -4.06 -12.80
C GLY A 230 -10.00 -4.88 -11.51
N PHE A 231 -8.87 -5.49 -11.23
CA PHE A 231 -8.64 -6.31 -10.04
C PHE A 231 -7.24 -6.09 -9.48
N LEU A 232 -7.07 -6.45 -8.20
CA LEU A 232 -5.77 -6.42 -7.52
C LEU A 232 -5.34 -7.86 -7.23
N THR A 233 -4.10 -8.19 -7.55
CA THR A 233 -3.44 -9.42 -7.11
C THR A 233 -2.36 -9.05 -6.12
N ILE A 234 -2.47 -9.58 -4.90
CA ILE A 234 -1.53 -9.41 -3.81
C ILE A 234 -0.65 -10.66 -3.78
N GLN A 235 0.65 -10.48 -3.88
CA GLN A 235 1.62 -11.56 -3.84
C GLN A 235 2.56 -11.36 -2.65
N ALA A 236 2.70 -12.41 -1.85
CA ALA A 236 3.67 -12.46 -0.78
C ALA A 236 5.10 -12.52 -1.34
N GLY A 237 6.03 -11.90 -0.62
CA GLY A 237 7.46 -12.07 -0.84
C GLY A 237 7.98 -13.41 -0.33
N PHE A 238 9.30 -13.56 -0.34
CA PHE A 238 9.96 -14.79 0.09
C PHE A 238 9.74 -15.07 1.58
N ASN A 239 9.48 -16.34 1.93
CA ASN A 239 9.19 -16.80 3.29
C ASN A 239 8.02 -16.07 3.96
N GLN A 240 7.03 -15.64 3.19
CA GLN A 240 5.80 -15.05 3.70
C GLN A 240 4.60 -15.90 3.31
N GLU A 241 3.60 -15.88 4.17
CA GLU A 241 2.33 -16.57 3.97
C GLU A 241 1.23 -15.53 3.74
N VAL A 242 0.22 -15.88 2.96
CA VAL A 242 -0.97 -15.04 2.77
C VAL A 242 -2.16 -15.76 3.38
N LEU A 243 -2.74 -15.15 4.40
CA LEU A 243 -3.94 -15.62 5.08
C LEU A 243 -5.12 -14.71 4.77
N ILE A 244 -6.34 -15.26 4.83
CA ILE A 244 -7.58 -14.50 4.68
C ILE A 244 -8.35 -14.51 5.98
N ASN A 245 -8.55 -13.34 6.56
CA ASN A 245 -9.40 -13.14 7.71
C ASN A 245 -10.74 -12.58 7.27
N GLN A 246 -11.73 -13.45 7.14
CA GLN A 246 -13.06 -13.10 6.62
C GLN A 246 -13.89 -12.29 7.59
N GLN A 247 -13.71 -12.51 8.90
CA GLN A 247 -14.45 -11.80 9.95
C GLN A 247 -14.17 -10.29 9.92
N TYR A 248 -12.92 -9.90 9.63
CA TYR A 248 -12.49 -8.50 9.59
C TYR A 248 -12.24 -7.97 8.18
N HIS A 249 -12.50 -8.79 7.15
CA HIS A 249 -12.20 -8.50 5.75
C HIS A 249 -10.74 -8.06 5.51
N LEU A 250 -9.80 -8.87 5.99
CA LEU A 250 -8.36 -8.61 5.83
C LEU A 250 -7.70 -9.72 5.01
N VAL A 251 -6.83 -9.33 4.08
CA VAL A 251 -5.73 -10.17 3.60
C VAL A 251 -4.55 -9.91 4.52
N GLU A 252 -4.07 -10.95 5.21
CA GLU A 252 -2.97 -10.87 6.16
C GLU A 252 -1.73 -11.52 5.54
N VAL A 253 -0.68 -10.75 5.27
CA VAL A 253 0.60 -11.27 4.82
C VAL A 253 1.51 -11.44 6.03
N ILE A 254 1.73 -12.69 6.40
CA ILE A 254 2.46 -13.09 7.61
C ILE A 254 3.92 -13.35 7.28
N THR A 255 4.80 -12.68 8.02
CA THR A 255 6.26 -12.88 7.93
C THR A 255 6.71 -13.54 9.22
N PRO A 256 7.17 -14.80 9.20
CA PRO A 256 7.76 -15.46 10.36
C PRO A 256 8.97 -14.69 10.87
N VAL A 257 9.11 -14.61 12.19
CA VAL A 257 10.15 -13.82 12.86
C VAL A 257 10.92 -14.72 13.82
N VAL A 258 12.25 -14.72 13.71
CA VAL A 258 13.14 -15.49 14.60
C VAL A 258 14.25 -14.60 15.15
N GLY A 259 14.44 -14.63 16.48
CA GLY A 259 15.58 -14.00 17.16
C GLY A 259 15.30 -12.59 17.71
N ARG A 260 16.37 -11.81 17.96
CA ARG A 260 16.27 -10.49 18.58
C ARG A 260 15.87 -9.42 17.56
N LEU A 261 14.80 -8.66 17.84
CA LEU A 261 14.27 -7.67 16.92
C LEU A 261 14.86 -6.28 17.15
N GLY A 262 15.76 -5.88 16.25
CA GLY A 262 16.08 -4.47 16.03
C GLY A 262 15.31 -3.89 14.84
N ARG A 263 15.19 -4.67 13.77
CA ARG A 263 14.55 -4.27 12.52
C ARG A 263 13.90 -5.48 11.84
N LEU A 264 12.66 -5.31 11.40
CA LEU A 264 11.92 -6.29 10.60
C LEU A 264 11.58 -5.70 9.24
N THR A 265 11.64 -6.52 8.20
CA THR A 265 11.27 -6.13 6.83
C THR A 265 10.36 -7.19 6.23
N SER A 266 9.30 -6.73 5.58
CA SER A 266 8.31 -7.55 4.85
C SER A 266 8.03 -6.88 3.51
N THR A 267 7.88 -7.67 2.45
CA THR A 267 7.72 -7.13 1.09
C THR A 267 6.59 -7.83 0.39
N ILE A 268 5.62 -7.06 -0.09
CA ILE A 268 4.54 -7.57 -0.93
C ILE A 268 4.60 -6.94 -2.31
N THR A 269 4.08 -7.65 -3.31
CA THR A 269 3.83 -7.10 -4.63
C THR A 269 2.34 -7.01 -4.84
N ILE A 270 1.84 -5.85 -5.26
CA ILE A 270 0.46 -5.65 -5.67
C ILE A 270 0.43 -5.32 -7.15
N THR A 271 -0.19 -6.20 -7.93
CA THR A 271 -0.38 -6.03 -9.36
C THR A 271 -1.84 -5.65 -9.64
N SER A 272 -2.02 -4.60 -10.44
CA SER A 272 -3.31 -4.03 -10.76
C SER A 272 -3.61 -4.20 -12.25
N ASN A 273 -4.61 -5.02 -12.56
CA ASN A 273 -4.92 -5.41 -13.94
C ASN A 273 -6.32 -4.97 -14.36
N GLN A 274 -6.47 -4.62 -15.63
CA GLN A 274 -7.75 -4.26 -16.23
C GLN A 274 -8.58 -5.50 -16.61
N LYS A 275 -9.90 -5.32 -16.70
CA LYS A 275 -10.81 -6.29 -17.33
C LYS A 275 -10.30 -6.64 -18.74
N ARG A 276 -10.46 -7.90 -19.19
CA ARG A 276 -10.13 -8.25 -20.58
C ARG A 276 -11.10 -7.52 -21.51
N THR A 277 -10.56 -6.72 -22.42
CA THR A 277 -11.35 -6.19 -23.54
C THR A 277 -11.56 -7.31 -24.54
N ILE A 278 -12.74 -7.94 -24.50
CA ILE A 278 -13.16 -8.82 -25.60
C ILE A 278 -13.55 -7.90 -26.74
N LEU A 279 -12.66 -7.75 -27.72
CA LEU A 279 -13.02 -7.17 -29.01
C LEU A 279 -14.09 -8.09 -29.62
N LYS A 280 -15.31 -7.55 -29.78
CA LYS A 280 -16.39 -8.25 -30.50
C LYS A 280 -16.17 -8.17 -31.99
#